data_AF-A0A836SS87-F1
#
_entry.id   AF-A0A836SS87-F1
#
_cell.length_a   1.000
_cell.length_b   1.000
_cell.length_c   1.000
_cell.angle_alpha   90.00
_cell.angle_beta   90.00
_cell.angle_gamma   90.00
#
_symmetry.space_group_name_H-M   'P 1'
#
loop_
_entity.id
_entity.type
_entity.pdbx_description
1 polymer ?
#
loop_
_entity_poly.entity_id
_entity_poly.type
_entity_poly.pdbx_seq_one_letter_code
_entity_poly.pdbx_strand_id
1 'polypeptide(L)'
;INDLVDLKKDQKHPDKRNRPITSGQVGSVPALILGLSLTLVGITSAYFLNLNFFYAAVVYSALMHLYTFALKDFIILDLFIVAFGYVLRAAGGALVIGVEISSWLLICTFLIALFLIMAKRRHEILLVESPEVHRSSLSGYSPILLDQMISVVTSATVVSYSFYTLSEQTVSKFGTRNLVFTIPIVIYGIFRYLYIVYKKEGAGAPEIAVVKDKPLLLSLLVWVIAILLILTPRF
;
A
#
# COMPACT_ATOMS: atom_id res chain seq x y z
N ILE A 1 12.44 9.99 -7.80
CA ILE A 1 11.84 11.33 -8.09
C ILE A 1 11.22 11.92 -6.82
N ASN A 2 10.24 11.27 -6.17
CA ASN A 2 9.63 11.80 -4.94
C ASN A 2 10.65 12.20 -3.86
N ASP A 3 11.62 11.31 -3.56
CA ASP A 3 12.67 11.59 -2.57
C ASP A 3 13.57 12.80 -2.91
N LEU A 4 13.72 13.13 -4.20
CA LEU A 4 14.45 14.34 -4.61
C LEU A 4 13.64 15.61 -4.34
N VAL A 5 12.32 15.54 -4.58
CA VAL A 5 11.41 16.66 -4.32
C VAL A 5 11.25 16.89 -2.82
N ASP A 6 11.25 15.81 -2.03
CA ASP A 6 11.12 15.87 -0.57
C ASP A 6 12.45 16.08 0.17
N LEU A 7 13.59 16.18 -0.54
CA LEU A 7 14.95 16.19 0.03
C LEU A 7 15.10 17.11 1.26
N LYS A 8 14.75 18.40 1.13
CA LYS A 8 14.89 19.38 2.21
C LYS A 8 13.99 19.07 3.42
N LYS A 9 12.81 18.49 3.19
CA LYS A 9 11.86 18.11 4.23
C LYS A 9 12.34 16.83 4.93
N ASP A 10 12.79 15.84 4.16
CA ASP A 10 13.30 14.56 4.65
C ASP A 10 14.58 14.71 5.48
N GLN A 11 15.43 15.71 5.20
CA GLN A 11 16.63 16.03 5.99
C GLN A 11 16.30 16.36 7.46
N LYS A 12 15.13 16.93 7.72
CA LYS A 12 14.68 17.31 9.07
C LYS A 12 14.00 16.16 9.82
N HIS A 13 13.62 15.09 9.11
CA HIS A 13 12.89 13.97 9.69
C HIS A 13 13.84 12.98 10.39
N PRO A 14 13.51 12.47 11.59
CA PRO A 14 14.38 11.58 12.37
C PRO A 14 14.76 10.30 11.62
N ASP A 15 13.80 9.66 10.95
CA ASP A 15 14.06 8.46 10.14
C ASP A 15 14.47 8.75 8.69
N LYS A 16 13.79 9.68 7.99
CA LYS A 16 13.99 9.89 6.54
C LYS A 16 15.31 10.58 6.19
N ARG A 17 16.00 11.20 7.16
CA ARG A 17 17.35 11.75 6.99
C ARG A 17 18.39 10.69 6.59
N ASN A 18 18.16 9.43 6.96
CA ASN A 18 19.07 8.32 6.68
C ASN A 18 18.89 7.71 5.28
N ARG A 19 17.95 8.22 4.47
CA ARG A 19 17.75 7.72 3.10
C ARG A 19 19.00 8.02 2.24
N PRO A 20 19.33 7.20 1.22
CA PRO A 20 20.57 7.36 0.45
C PRO A 20 20.73 8.74 -0.22
N ILE A 21 19.64 9.31 -0.72
CA ILE A 21 19.66 10.65 -1.35
C ILE A 21 19.77 11.73 -0.26
N THR A 22 19.01 11.60 0.82
CA THR A 22 18.96 12.58 1.93
C THR A 22 20.25 12.67 2.72
N SER A 23 20.93 11.54 2.91
CA SER A 23 22.21 11.42 3.61
C SER A 23 23.43 11.76 2.74
N GLY A 24 23.22 12.02 1.44
CA GLY A 24 24.29 12.34 0.50
C GLY A 24 25.08 11.14 -0.04
N GLN A 25 24.68 9.91 0.28
CA GLN A 25 25.29 8.70 -0.30
C GLN A 25 25.07 8.63 -1.83
N VAL A 26 23.97 9.20 -2.31
CA VAL A 26 23.66 9.33 -3.74
C VAL A 26 23.42 10.80 -4.08
N GLY A 27 24.17 11.34 -5.04
CA GLY A 27 24.00 12.71 -5.51
C GLY A 27 22.65 12.92 -6.23
N SER A 28 22.13 14.14 -6.18
CA SER A 28 20.83 14.50 -6.76
C SER A 28 20.74 14.25 -8.28
N VAL A 29 21.84 14.49 -9.01
CA VAL A 29 21.89 14.28 -10.46
C VAL A 29 21.85 12.80 -10.83
N PRO A 30 22.72 11.91 -10.27
CA PRO A 30 22.59 10.46 -10.46
C PRO A 30 21.21 9.92 -10.10
N ALA A 31 20.63 10.36 -8.98
CA ALA A 31 19.30 9.93 -8.56
C ALA A 31 18.20 10.36 -9.55
N LEU A 32 18.32 11.55 -10.15
CA LEU A 32 17.37 12.03 -11.16
C LEU A 32 17.50 11.23 -12.46
N ILE A 33 18.72 11.03 -12.95
CA ILE A 33 19.00 10.23 -14.15
C ILE A 33 18.46 8.81 -13.96
N LEU A 34 18.75 8.19 -12.81
CA LEU A 34 18.24 6.86 -12.47
C LEU A 34 16.70 6.85 -12.46
N GLY A 35 16.07 7.82 -11.79
CA GLY A 35 14.61 7.94 -11.75
C GLY A 35 13.98 8.03 -13.14
N LEU A 36 14.49 8.92 -13.99
CA LEU A 36 13.98 9.09 -15.37
C LEU A 36 14.23 7.85 -16.24
N SER A 37 15.42 7.24 -16.12
CA SER A 37 15.76 6.01 -16.85
C SER A 37 14.84 4.84 -16.47
N LEU A 38 14.53 4.66 -15.18
CA LEU A 38 13.62 3.62 -14.71
C LEU A 38 12.18 3.87 -15.17
N THR A 39 11.72 5.12 -15.16
CA THR A 39 10.40 5.47 -15.71
C THR A 39 10.33 5.18 -17.20
N LEU A 40 11.35 5.56 -17.98
CA LEU A 40 11.40 5.31 -19.41
C LEU A 40 11.41 3.80 -19.70
N VAL A 41 12.35 3.06 -19.11
CA VAL A 41 12.47 1.60 -19.28
C VAL A 41 11.18 0.89 -18.85
N GLY A 42 10.56 1.30 -17.74
CA GLY A 42 9.31 0.72 -17.27
C GLY A 42 8.15 0.92 -18.23
N ILE A 43 7.96 2.13 -18.75
CA ILE A 43 6.91 2.44 -19.73
C ILE A 43 7.17 1.73 -21.07
N THR A 44 8.40 1.73 -21.54
CA THR A 44 8.79 1.02 -22.77
C THR A 44 8.56 -0.49 -22.63
N SER A 45 8.94 -1.08 -21.48
CA SER A 45 8.67 -2.50 -21.21
C SER A 45 7.18 -2.81 -21.17
N ALA A 46 6.37 -1.91 -20.60
CA ALA A 46 4.92 -2.07 -20.57
C ALA A 46 4.30 -2.11 -21.97
N TYR A 47 4.81 -1.29 -22.91
CA TYR A 47 4.41 -1.30 -24.32
C TYR A 47 4.65 -2.66 -24.98
N PHE A 48 5.81 -3.26 -24.74
CA PHE A 48 6.15 -4.57 -25.31
C PHE A 48 5.39 -5.74 -24.67
N LEU A 49 4.87 -5.58 -23.45
CA LEU A 49 4.10 -6.63 -22.78
C LEU A 49 2.65 -6.68 -23.25
N ASN A 50 1.93 -5.55 -23.18
CA ASN A 50 0.52 -5.49 -23.54
C ASN A 50 0.07 -4.02 -23.67
N LEU A 51 -0.69 -3.68 -24.71
CA LEU A 51 -1.11 -2.29 -24.97
C LEU A 51 -2.05 -1.73 -23.88
N ASN A 52 -2.95 -2.54 -23.31
CA ASN A 52 -3.80 -2.12 -22.19
C ASN A 52 -2.96 -1.89 -20.92
N PHE A 53 -1.95 -2.73 -20.69
CA PHE A 53 -1.00 -2.54 -19.60
C PHE A 53 -0.15 -1.27 -19.78
N PHE A 54 0.26 -0.95 -21.00
CA PHE A 54 0.94 0.29 -21.32
C PHE A 54 0.10 1.52 -20.93
N TYR A 55 -1.17 1.58 -21.31
CA TYR A 55 -2.05 2.68 -20.89
C TYR A 55 -2.19 2.75 -19.37
N ALA A 56 -2.37 1.62 -18.70
CA ALA A 56 -2.42 1.57 -17.24
C ALA A 56 -1.12 2.08 -16.58
N ALA A 57 0.05 1.72 -17.14
CA ALA A 57 1.36 2.16 -16.67
C ALA A 57 1.58 3.66 -16.89
N VAL A 58 1.14 4.20 -18.02
CA VAL A 58 1.19 5.65 -18.29
C VAL A 58 0.29 6.41 -17.32
N VAL A 59 -0.96 5.98 -17.11
CA VAL A 59 -1.88 6.59 -16.14
C VAL A 59 -1.32 6.52 -14.73
N TYR A 60 -0.79 5.36 -14.32
CA TYR A 60 -0.13 5.19 -13.02
C TYR A 60 1.05 6.15 -12.87
N SER A 61 1.94 6.21 -13.86
CA SER A 61 3.11 7.08 -13.84
C SER A 61 2.69 8.56 -13.74
N ALA A 62 1.76 9.00 -14.57
CA ALA A 62 1.23 10.36 -14.54
C ALA A 62 0.62 10.70 -13.18
N LEU A 63 -0.18 9.80 -12.60
CA LEU A 63 -0.78 9.98 -11.28
C LEU A 63 0.28 10.10 -10.17
N MET A 64 1.33 9.27 -10.19
CA MET A 64 2.40 9.32 -9.20
C MET A 64 3.29 10.57 -9.32
N HIS A 65 3.52 11.06 -10.54
CA HIS A 65 4.21 12.34 -10.75
C HIS A 65 3.34 13.51 -10.28
N LEU A 66 2.06 13.54 -10.68
CA LEU A 66 1.11 14.56 -10.25
C LEU A 66 0.95 14.59 -8.71
N TYR A 67 0.94 13.41 -8.09
CA TYR A 67 1.01 13.28 -6.63
C TYR A 67 2.25 13.94 -6.05
N THR A 68 3.43 13.60 -6.58
CA THR A 68 4.73 14.07 -6.08
C THR A 68 4.84 15.60 -6.12
N PHE A 69 4.32 16.22 -7.18
CA PHE A 69 4.48 17.66 -7.42
C PHE A 69 3.33 18.53 -6.92
N ALA A 70 2.11 18.00 -6.83
CA ALA A 70 0.93 18.81 -6.53
C ALA A 70 0.00 18.19 -5.48
N LEU A 71 -0.36 16.90 -5.64
CA LEU A 71 -1.51 16.36 -4.88
C LEU A 71 -1.17 15.86 -3.47
N LYS A 72 0.12 15.68 -3.15
CA LYS A 72 0.55 15.16 -1.85
C LYS A 72 0.24 16.09 -0.67
N ASP A 73 0.01 17.38 -0.92
CA ASP A 73 -0.26 18.39 0.09
C ASP A 73 -1.76 18.56 0.39
N PHE A 74 -2.64 17.92 -0.39
CA PHE A 74 -4.10 17.93 -0.14
C PHE A 74 -4.49 16.84 0.86
N ILE A 75 -5.12 17.25 1.96
CA ILE A 75 -5.62 16.38 3.02
C ILE A 75 -6.64 15.38 2.44
N ILE A 76 -6.58 14.13 2.86
CA ILE A 76 -7.38 12.97 2.42
C ILE A 76 -7.09 12.54 0.98
N LEU A 77 -7.03 13.48 0.05
CA LEU A 77 -6.74 13.20 -1.35
C LEU A 77 -5.38 12.52 -1.52
N ASP A 78 -4.39 12.89 -0.71
CA ASP A 78 -3.07 12.25 -0.71
C ASP A 78 -3.13 10.75 -0.34
N LEU A 79 -4.02 10.34 0.56
CA LEU A 79 -4.23 8.94 0.93
C LEU A 79 -4.88 8.17 -0.21
N PHE A 80 -5.94 8.74 -0.81
CA PHE A 80 -6.71 8.12 -1.88
C PHE A 80 -5.86 7.90 -3.12
N ILE A 81 -5.06 8.89 -3.54
CA ILE A 81 -4.21 8.77 -4.73
C ILE A 81 -3.19 7.64 -4.58
N VAL A 82 -2.54 7.55 -3.42
CA VAL A 82 -1.58 6.47 -3.16
C VAL A 82 -2.29 5.13 -3.15
N ALA A 83 -3.47 5.02 -2.52
CA ALA A 83 -4.27 3.80 -2.51
C ALA A 83 -4.73 3.38 -3.92
N PHE A 84 -5.20 4.31 -4.76
CA PHE A 84 -5.50 4.06 -6.17
C PHE A 84 -4.26 3.60 -6.96
N GLY A 85 -3.07 4.09 -6.62
CA GLY A 85 -1.82 3.58 -7.16
C GLY A 85 -1.57 2.10 -6.88
N TYR A 86 -2.05 1.54 -5.76
CA TYR A 86 -2.02 0.08 -5.52
C TYR A 86 -3.04 -0.66 -6.39
N VAL A 87 -4.24 -0.10 -6.54
CA VAL A 87 -5.31 -0.67 -7.39
C VAL A 87 -4.88 -0.73 -8.85
N LEU A 88 -4.31 0.35 -9.39
CA LEU A 88 -3.81 0.40 -10.77
C LEU A 88 -2.72 -0.64 -11.02
N ARG A 89 -1.84 -0.91 -10.05
CA ARG A 89 -0.82 -1.95 -10.16
C ARG A 89 -1.43 -3.36 -10.16
N ALA A 90 -2.39 -3.62 -9.28
CA ALA A 90 -3.09 -4.90 -9.24
C ALA A 90 -3.87 -5.17 -10.54
N ALA A 91 -4.60 -4.15 -11.03
CA ALA A 91 -5.31 -4.21 -12.31
C ALA A 91 -4.33 -4.37 -13.49
N GLY A 92 -3.22 -3.64 -13.49
CA GLY A 92 -2.18 -3.77 -14.51
C GLY A 92 -1.61 -5.18 -14.58
N GLY A 93 -1.31 -5.81 -13.43
CA GLY A 93 -0.87 -7.20 -13.39
C GLY A 93 -1.90 -8.16 -13.99
N ALA A 94 -3.18 -7.97 -13.68
CA ALA A 94 -4.29 -8.76 -14.22
C ALA A 94 -4.43 -8.61 -15.75
N LEU A 95 -4.21 -7.41 -16.29
CA LEU A 95 -4.21 -7.14 -17.74
C LEU A 95 -3.09 -7.89 -18.46
N VAL A 96 -1.89 -7.99 -17.87
CA VAL A 96 -0.75 -8.68 -18.49
C VAL A 96 -1.00 -10.18 -18.58
N ILE A 97 -1.56 -10.80 -17.54
CA ILE A 97 -1.84 -12.24 -17.52
C ILE A 97 -3.19 -12.62 -18.18
N GLY A 98 -3.95 -11.63 -18.64
CA GLY A 98 -5.25 -11.85 -19.30
C GLY A 98 -6.32 -12.43 -18.38
N VAL A 99 -6.31 -12.10 -17.08
CA VAL A 99 -7.24 -12.65 -16.09
C VAL A 99 -8.16 -11.56 -15.58
N GLU A 100 -9.47 -11.83 -15.54
CA GLU A 100 -10.42 -10.94 -14.90
C GLU A 100 -10.21 -10.88 -13.38
N ILE A 101 -10.06 -9.67 -12.86
CA ILE A 101 -9.93 -9.43 -11.43
C ILE A 101 -11.31 -9.28 -10.79
N SER A 102 -11.49 -9.86 -9.59
CA SER A 102 -12.73 -9.66 -8.85
C SER A 102 -12.83 -8.21 -8.38
N SER A 103 -13.99 -7.59 -8.56
CA SER A 103 -14.27 -6.23 -8.05
C SER A 103 -14.03 -6.15 -6.54
N TRP A 104 -14.37 -7.21 -5.79
CA TRP A 104 -14.10 -7.29 -4.36
C TRP A 104 -12.61 -7.30 -4.04
N LEU A 105 -11.78 -7.93 -4.87
CA LEU A 105 -10.32 -7.94 -4.69
C LEU A 105 -9.70 -6.55 -4.93
N LEU A 106 -10.22 -5.80 -5.91
CA LEU A 106 -9.82 -4.41 -6.14
C LEU A 106 -10.19 -3.52 -4.94
N ILE A 107 -11.41 -3.69 -4.41
CA ILE A 107 -11.86 -2.97 -3.20
C ILE A 107 -10.99 -3.34 -2.00
N CYS A 108 -10.68 -4.63 -1.79
CA CYS A 108 -9.77 -5.07 -0.73
C CYS A 108 -8.39 -4.43 -0.87
N THR A 109 -7.84 -4.40 -2.08
CA THR A 109 -6.53 -3.78 -2.36
C THR A 109 -6.54 -2.30 -2.01
N PHE A 110 -7.60 -1.59 -2.38
CA PHE A 110 -7.78 -0.17 -2.07
C PHE A 110 -7.86 0.08 -0.57
N LEU A 111 -8.71 -0.67 0.14
CA LEU A 111 -8.94 -0.49 1.57
C LEU A 111 -7.72 -0.87 2.42
N ILE A 112 -7.04 -1.96 2.09
CA ILE A 112 -5.77 -2.33 2.76
C ILE A 112 -4.71 -1.27 2.52
N ALA A 113 -4.61 -0.73 1.29
CA ALA A 113 -3.67 0.36 1.02
C ALA A 113 -3.99 1.61 1.86
N LEU A 114 -5.25 2.04 1.90
CA LEU A 114 -5.69 3.16 2.76
C LEU A 114 -5.33 2.91 4.22
N PHE A 115 -5.64 1.73 4.74
CA PHE A 115 -5.33 1.32 6.10
C PHE A 115 -3.85 1.48 6.43
N LEU A 116 -2.96 0.96 5.58
CA LEU A 116 -1.51 1.04 5.78
C LEU A 116 -1.00 2.48 5.69
N ILE A 117 -1.51 3.28 4.75
CA ILE A 117 -1.10 4.68 4.59
C ILE A 117 -1.56 5.50 5.80
N MET A 118 -2.81 5.32 6.26
CA MET A 118 -3.33 6.01 7.45
C MET A 118 -2.55 5.63 8.72
N ALA A 119 -2.25 4.35 8.91
CA ALA A 119 -1.41 3.89 10.03
C ALA A 119 -0.01 4.53 9.99
N LYS A 120 0.58 4.66 8.80
CA LYS A 120 1.85 5.36 8.61
C LYS A 120 1.74 6.85 8.93
N ARG A 121 0.68 7.54 8.48
CA ARG A 121 0.46 8.96 8.77
C ARG A 121 0.28 9.22 10.27
N ARG A 122 -0.44 8.32 10.94
CA ARG A 122 -0.61 8.36 12.38
C ARG A 122 0.74 8.29 13.10
N HIS A 123 1.61 7.39 12.67
CA HIS A 123 2.95 7.28 13.21
C HIS A 123 3.79 8.54 12.96
N GLU A 124 3.76 9.08 11.73
CA GLU A 124 4.50 10.30 11.37
C GLU A 124 4.08 11.51 12.24
N ILE A 125 2.80 11.65 12.57
CA ILE A 125 2.31 12.75 13.44
C ILE A 125 2.79 12.59 14.88
N LEU A 126 2.87 11.36 15.39
CA LEU A 126 3.32 11.09 16.76
C LEU A 126 4.84 11.18 16.92
N LEU A 127 5.60 10.96 15.84
CA LEU A 127 7.06 10.91 15.85
C LEU A 127 7.71 12.30 15.76
N VAL A 128 6.99 13.30 15.23
CA VAL A 128 7.56 14.59 14.85
C VAL A 128 6.90 15.70 15.67
N GLU A 129 7.70 16.50 16.41
CA GLU A 129 7.19 17.63 17.21
C GLU A 129 6.49 18.71 16.37
N SER A 130 6.81 18.82 15.08
CA SER A 130 6.16 19.72 14.12
C SER A 130 5.86 19.00 12.79
N PRO A 131 4.78 18.20 12.73
CA PRO A 131 4.43 17.41 11.55
C PRO A 131 4.21 18.26 10.29
N GLU A 132 3.68 19.47 10.47
CA GLU A 132 3.34 20.42 9.41
C GLU A 132 4.57 20.91 8.63
N VAL A 133 5.70 21.04 9.32
CA VAL A 133 7.00 21.44 8.73
C VAL A 133 7.56 20.36 7.81
N HIS A 134 7.16 19.10 8.04
CA HIS A 134 7.63 17.95 7.28
C HIS A 134 6.70 17.60 6.13
N ARG A 135 5.40 17.87 6.25
CA ARG A 135 4.42 17.67 5.18
C ARG A 135 3.17 18.52 5.44
N SER A 136 2.78 19.33 4.47
CA SER A 136 1.62 20.23 4.61
C SER A 136 0.31 19.45 4.81
N SER A 137 0.17 18.26 4.21
CA SER A 137 -1.05 17.46 4.43
C SER A 137 -1.18 16.91 5.85
N LEU A 138 -0.11 16.92 6.66
CA LEU A 138 -0.16 16.46 8.05
C LEU A 138 -0.77 17.49 9.02
N SER A 139 -0.83 18.77 8.65
CA SER A 139 -1.40 19.81 9.54
C SER A 139 -2.89 19.64 9.81
N GLY A 140 -3.62 19.05 8.86
CA GLY A 140 -5.06 18.79 9.02
C GLY A 140 -5.40 17.50 9.77
N TYR A 141 -4.41 16.66 10.13
CA TYR A 141 -4.66 15.39 10.77
C TYR A 141 -4.41 15.45 12.28
N SER A 142 -5.34 14.90 13.05
CA SER A 142 -5.13 14.56 14.45
C SER A 142 -5.07 13.03 14.62
N PRO A 143 -4.39 12.51 15.65
CA PRO A 143 -4.39 11.08 15.95
C PRO A 143 -5.82 10.52 16.08
N ILE A 144 -6.74 11.25 16.72
CA ILE A 144 -8.15 10.87 16.87
C ILE A 144 -8.86 10.74 15.52
N LEU A 145 -8.67 11.70 14.61
CA LEU A 145 -9.28 11.64 13.29
C LEU A 145 -8.77 10.43 12.51
N LEU A 146 -7.45 10.20 12.52
CA LEU A 146 -6.87 9.04 11.87
C LEU A 146 -7.34 7.73 12.50
N ASP A 147 -7.53 7.68 13.81
CA ASP A 147 -8.03 6.49 14.50
C ASP A 147 -9.46 6.14 14.09
N GLN A 148 -10.34 7.15 13.94
CA GLN A 148 -11.68 6.96 13.41
C GLN A 148 -11.65 6.46 11.96
N MET A 149 -10.82 7.08 11.10
CA MET A 149 -10.68 6.68 9.70
C MET A 149 -10.14 5.25 9.57
N ILE A 150 -9.10 4.91 10.34
CA ILE A 150 -8.51 3.56 10.41
C ILE A 150 -9.56 2.56 10.84
N SER A 151 -10.39 2.86 11.85
CA SER A 151 -11.46 1.98 12.31
C SER A 151 -12.49 1.71 11.20
N VAL A 152 -12.93 2.75 10.49
CA VAL A 152 -13.87 2.61 9.36
C VAL A 152 -13.29 1.75 8.24
N VAL A 153 -12.06 2.05 7.81
CA VAL A 153 -11.39 1.31 6.72
C VAL A 153 -11.08 -0.13 7.13
N THR A 154 -10.70 -0.38 8.39
CA THR A 154 -10.46 -1.73 8.91
C THR A 154 -11.73 -2.58 8.85
N SER A 155 -12.85 -2.08 9.36
CA SER A 155 -14.14 -2.77 9.31
C SER A 155 -14.57 -3.04 7.86
N ALA A 156 -14.46 -2.03 6.99
CA ALA A 156 -14.76 -2.18 5.58
C ALA A 156 -13.85 -3.22 4.89
N THR A 157 -12.58 -3.31 5.28
CA THR A 157 -11.62 -4.30 4.76
C THR A 157 -12.05 -5.72 5.10
N VAL A 158 -12.39 -5.99 6.37
CA VAL A 158 -12.82 -7.32 6.82
C VAL A 158 -14.10 -7.74 6.11
N VAL A 159 -15.08 -6.84 6.00
CA VAL A 159 -16.34 -7.09 5.29
C VAL A 159 -16.09 -7.34 3.80
N SER A 160 -15.28 -6.50 3.15
CA SER A 160 -14.96 -6.64 1.73
C SER A 160 -14.21 -7.95 1.44
N TYR A 161 -13.30 -8.36 2.32
CA TYR A 161 -12.62 -9.64 2.21
C TYR A 161 -13.58 -10.81 2.40
N SER A 162 -14.51 -10.71 3.36
CA SER A 162 -15.55 -11.72 3.55
C SER A 162 -16.41 -11.88 2.29
N PHE A 163 -16.85 -10.78 1.69
CA PHE A 163 -17.58 -10.80 0.41
C PHE A 163 -16.74 -11.35 -0.74
N TYR A 164 -15.45 -11.02 -0.81
CA TYR A 164 -14.54 -11.64 -1.78
C TYR A 164 -14.57 -13.17 -1.64
N THR A 165 -14.34 -13.70 -0.44
CA THR A 165 -14.27 -15.16 -0.21
C THR A 165 -15.58 -15.90 -0.47
N LEU A 166 -16.73 -15.22 -0.34
CA LEU A 166 -18.06 -15.80 -0.53
C LEU A 166 -18.66 -15.53 -1.92
N SER A 167 -18.09 -14.58 -2.68
CA SER A 167 -18.65 -14.16 -3.97
C SER A 167 -18.68 -15.31 -4.98
N GLU A 168 -19.78 -15.41 -5.73
CA GLU A 168 -19.94 -16.44 -6.77
C GLU A 168 -18.84 -16.36 -7.82
N GLN A 169 -18.40 -15.15 -8.19
CA GLN A 169 -17.27 -14.96 -9.11
C GLN A 169 -15.99 -15.66 -8.59
N THR A 170 -15.69 -15.54 -7.30
CA THR A 170 -14.50 -16.15 -6.68
C THR A 170 -14.67 -17.66 -6.55
N VAL A 171 -15.83 -18.12 -6.10
CA VAL A 171 -16.13 -19.55 -5.97
C VAL A 171 -16.04 -20.26 -7.32
N SER A 172 -16.64 -19.68 -8.37
CA SER A 172 -16.59 -20.23 -9.73
C SER A 172 -15.18 -20.20 -10.31
N LYS A 173 -14.41 -19.14 -10.04
CA LYS A 173 -13.05 -19.00 -10.53
C LYS A 173 -12.07 -20.00 -9.92
N PHE A 174 -12.22 -20.30 -8.63
CA PHE A 174 -11.30 -21.18 -7.90
C PHE A 174 -11.85 -22.59 -7.63
N GLY A 175 -13.12 -22.85 -7.96
CA GLY A 175 -13.77 -24.15 -7.77
C GLY A 175 -13.98 -24.53 -6.30
N THR A 176 -13.92 -23.58 -5.37
CA THR A 176 -13.98 -23.87 -3.92
C THR A 176 -14.68 -22.77 -3.13
N ARG A 177 -15.47 -23.17 -2.13
CA ARG A 177 -16.12 -22.27 -1.15
C ARG A 177 -15.30 -22.12 0.14
N ASN A 178 -14.21 -22.87 0.26
CA ASN A 178 -13.47 -23.01 1.52
C ASN A 178 -12.59 -21.79 1.84
N LEU A 179 -12.48 -20.80 0.95
CA LEU A 179 -11.75 -19.56 1.23
C LEU A 179 -12.30 -18.82 2.46
N VAL A 180 -13.57 -19.01 2.83
CA VAL A 180 -14.17 -18.46 4.04
C VAL A 180 -13.40 -18.81 5.33
N PHE A 181 -12.71 -19.96 5.37
CA PHE A 181 -11.93 -20.38 6.54
C PHE A 181 -10.68 -19.53 6.77
N THR A 182 -10.29 -18.70 5.80
CA THR A 182 -9.16 -17.77 5.94
C THR A 182 -9.54 -16.47 6.67
N ILE A 183 -10.84 -16.17 6.80
CA ILE A 183 -11.33 -14.92 7.42
C ILE A 183 -10.81 -14.73 8.86
N PRO A 184 -10.86 -15.72 9.78
CA PRO A 184 -10.36 -15.53 11.14
C PRO A 184 -8.86 -15.22 11.19
N ILE A 185 -8.08 -15.77 10.25
CA ILE A 185 -6.62 -15.54 10.16
C ILE A 185 -6.36 -14.09 9.73
N VAL A 186 -7.12 -13.59 8.75
CA VAL A 186 -7.01 -12.19 8.28
C VAL A 186 -7.42 -11.21 9.39
N ILE A 187 -8.52 -11.49 10.11
CA ILE A 187 -8.95 -10.66 11.25
C ILE A 187 -7.85 -10.60 12.30
N TYR A 188 -7.26 -11.75 12.66
CA TYR A 188 -6.13 -11.78 13.59
C TYR A 188 -4.96 -10.93 13.10
N GLY A 189 -4.56 -11.06 11.83
CA GLY A 189 -3.45 -10.29 11.26
C GLY A 189 -3.71 -8.78 11.32
N ILE A 190 -4.92 -8.34 10.99
CA ILE A 190 -5.33 -6.93 11.10
C ILE A 190 -5.29 -6.45 12.55
N PHE A 191 -5.87 -7.20 13.49
CA PHE A 191 -5.85 -6.85 14.91
C PHE A 191 -4.43 -6.81 15.48
N ARG A 192 -3.57 -7.74 15.04
CA ARG A 192 -2.17 -7.74 15.46
C ARG A 192 -1.43 -6.52 14.93
N TYR A 193 -1.67 -6.15 13.68
CA TYR A 193 -1.10 -4.93 13.11
C TYR A 193 -1.61 -3.68 13.82
N LEU A 194 -2.92 -3.56 14.08
CA LEU A 194 -3.50 -2.48 14.89
C LEU A 194 -2.85 -2.39 16.27
N TYR A 195 -2.64 -3.54 16.94
CA TYR A 195 -1.92 -3.58 18.21
C TYR A 195 -0.50 -3.02 18.08
N ILE A 196 0.24 -3.37 17.03
CA ILE A 196 1.55 -2.76 16.76
C ILE A 196 1.41 -1.25 16.57
N VAL A 197 0.42 -0.79 15.81
CA VAL A 197 0.21 0.65 15.52
C VAL A 197 -0.10 1.47 16.78
N TYR A 198 -0.88 0.90 17.71
CA TYR A 198 -1.36 1.61 18.89
C TYR A 198 -0.49 1.44 20.13
N LYS A 199 0.19 0.30 20.29
CA LYS A 199 0.91 -0.06 21.52
C LYS A 199 2.43 -0.16 21.34
N LYS A 200 2.94 -0.33 20.11
CA LYS A 200 4.36 -0.43 19.84
C LYS A 200 4.79 0.76 18.97
N GLU A 201 6.01 1.26 19.15
CA GLU A 201 6.56 2.33 18.31
C GLU A 201 6.90 1.87 16.87
N GLY A 202 6.30 0.78 16.38
CA GLY A 202 6.70 0.06 15.17
C GLY A 202 5.88 0.37 13.91
N ALA A 203 5.10 1.45 13.89
CA ALA A 203 4.10 1.71 12.84
C ALA A 203 4.64 2.45 11.60
N GLY A 204 5.86 2.97 11.62
CA GLY A 204 6.39 3.83 10.56
C GLY A 204 6.62 3.17 9.20
N ALA A 205 6.76 1.83 9.19
CA ALA A 205 6.98 1.04 7.99
C ALA A 205 6.27 -0.32 8.13
N PRO A 206 5.11 -0.53 7.46
CA PRO A 206 4.36 -1.78 7.51
C PRO A 206 5.19 -3.02 7.20
N GLU A 207 6.06 -2.92 6.19
CA GLU A 207 6.96 -3.98 5.75
C GLU A 207 7.94 -4.40 6.86
N ILE A 208 8.43 -3.44 7.65
CA ILE A 208 9.31 -3.72 8.79
C ILE A 208 8.51 -4.33 9.94
N ALA A 209 7.30 -3.83 10.18
CA ALA A 209 6.42 -4.35 11.22
C ALA A 209 6.07 -5.83 11.00
N VAL A 210 5.76 -6.22 9.76
CA VAL A 210 5.47 -7.62 9.38
C VAL A 210 6.67 -8.53 9.64
N VAL A 211 7.89 -8.09 9.27
CA VAL A 211 9.10 -8.92 9.44
C VAL A 211 9.53 -9.00 10.90
N LYS A 212 9.44 -7.91 11.66
CA LYS A 212 9.90 -7.87 13.06
C LYS A 212 8.94 -8.52 14.04
N ASP A 213 7.62 -8.45 13.81
CA ASP A 213 6.63 -9.01 14.73
C ASP A 213 6.32 -10.47 14.37
N LYS A 214 6.91 -11.41 15.12
CA LYS A 214 6.75 -12.85 14.88
C LYS A 214 5.29 -13.32 14.80
N PRO A 215 4.36 -12.87 15.68
CA PRO A 215 2.94 -13.25 15.56
C PRO A 215 2.29 -12.77 14.26
N LEU A 216 2.59 -11.54 13.82
CA LEU A 216 2.09 -11.01 12.55
C LEU A 216 2.66 -11.81 11.36
N LEU A 217 3.96 -12.07 11.34
CA LEU A 217 4.60 -12.88 10.30
C LEU A 217 3.99 -14.29 10.24
N LEU A 218 3.81 -14.94 11.41
CA LEU A 218 3.21 -16.27 11.48
C LEU A 218 1.78 -16.26 10.95
N SER A 219 0.98 -15.24 11.27
CA SER A 219 -0.39 -15.12 10.72
C SER A 219 -0.41 -15.00 9.20
N LEU A 220 0.53 -14.26 8.62
CA LEU A 220 0.68 -14.14 7.17
C LEU A 220 1.08 -15.49 6.55
N LEU A 221 2.03 -16.19 7.14
CA LEU A 221 2.46 -17.52 6.66
C LEU A 221 1.32 -18.54 6.74
N VAL A 222 0.60 -18.59 7.86
CA VAL A 222 -0.57 -19.48 8.04
C VAL A 222 -1.65 -19.14 7.02
N TRP A 223 -1.89 -17.86 6.74
CA TRP A 223 -2.84 -17.42 5.72
C TRP A 223 -2.42 -17.86 4.31
N VAL A 224 -1.15 -17.66 3.92
CA VAL A 224 -0.62 -18.10 2.62
C VAL A 224 -0.72 -19.62 2.48
N ILE A 225 -0.33 -20.38 3.51
CA ILE A 225 -0.43 -21.85 3.50
C ILE A 225 -1.89 -22.28 3.36
N ALA A 226 -2.82 -21.66 4.10
CA ALA A 226 -4.24 -21.97 4.01
C ALA A 226 -4.79 -21.72 2.60
N ILE A 227 -4.46 -20.58 1.99
CA ILE A 227 -4.85 -20.28 0.61
C ILE A 227 -4.29 -21.33 -0.36
N LEU A 228 -3.00 -21.63 -0.28
CA LEU A 228 -2.39 -22.61 -1.18
C LEU A 228 -3.07 -23.97 -1.05
N LEU A 229 -3.30 -24.46 0.17
CA LEU A 229 -3.97 -25.74 0.43
C LEU A 229 -5.43 -25.78 -0.04
N ILE A 230 -6.14 -24.65 0.03
CA ILE A 230 -7.54 -24.54 -0.42
C ILE A 230 -7.62 -24.49 -1.95
N LEU A 231 -6.67 -23.80 -2.59
CA LEU A 231 -6.63 -23.62 -4.03
C LEU A 231 -5.95 -24.78 -4.78
N THR A 232 -5.17 -25.62 -4.11
CA THR A 232 -4.59 -26.79 -4.78
C THR A 232 -5.69 -27.79 -5.10
N PRO A 233 -5.87 -28.18 -6.38
CA PRO A 233 -6.84 -29.21 -6.72
C PRO A 233 -6.47 -30.51 -6.00
N ARG A 234 -7.41 -31.08 -5.25
CA ARG A 234 -7.30 -32.45 -4.77
C ARG A 234 -7.70 -33.36 -5.94
N PHE A 235 -6.71 -34.03 -6.52
CA PHE A 235 -6.91 -35.09 -7.51
C PHE A 235 -7.65 -36.28 -6.89
#